data_AF-A0A3D0S796-F1
#
_entry.id   AF-A0A3D0S796-F1
#
_cell.length_a   1.000
_cell.length_b   1.000
_cell.length_c   1.000
_cell.angle_alpha   90.00
_cell.angle_beta   90.00
_cell.angle_gamma   90.00
#
_symmetry.space_group_name_H-M   'P 1'
#
loop_
_entity.id
_entity.type
_entity.pdbx_description
1 polymer ?
#
loop_
_entity_poly.entity_id
_entity_poly.type
_entity_poly.pdbx_seq_one_letter_code
_entity_poly.pdbx_strand_id
1 'polypeptide(L)'
;MQSFGCFQPPSLDRPVGGADRDLTLGDSIPDEDTEDGALEARIALAPAVRRLSDRDRRVIYMRFFEDHTQAEIGDELGVTQMQISRLLERILRDLRVQLA
;
A
#
# COMPACT_ATOMS: atom_id res chain seq x y z
N MET A 1 -29.98 16.01 30.77
CA MET A 1 -29.46 14.81 30.09
C MET A 1 -30.08 14.77 28.70
N GLN A 2 -29.42 15.36 27.69
CA GLN A 2 -29.96 15.40 26.33
C GLN A 2 -29.48 14.14 25.58
N SER A 3 -30.43 13.40 25.03
CA SER A 3 -30.21 12.21 24.21
C SER A 3 -29.60 12.64 22.88
N PHE A 4 -28.42 12.11 22.54
CA PHE A 4 -27.85 12.23 21.20
C PHE A 4 -28.70 11.38 20.25
N GLY A 5 -29.20 12.02 19.19
CA GLY A 5 -30.18 11.47 18.25
C GLY A 5 -29.70 10.18 17.57
N CYS A 6 -30.67 9.31 17.29
CA CYS A 6 -30.50 8.11 16.49
C CYS A 6 -29.90 8.46 15.13
N PHE A 7 -28.69 8.01 14.85
CA PHE A 7 -28.05 8.17 13.55
C PHE A 7 -28.56 7.06 12.63
N GLN A 8 -29.46 7.38 11.70
CA GLN A 8 -29.86 6.46 10.64
C GLN A 8 -28.99 6.71 9.40
N PRO A 9 -28.22 5.70 8.93
CA PRO A 9 -27.46 5.85 7.71
C PRO A 9 -28.42 5.97 6.51
N PRO A 10 -28.15 6.89 5.57
CA PRO A 10 -28.95 7.01 4.34
C PRO A 10 -28.79 5.77 3.44
N SER A 11 -29.84 5.42 2.69
CA SER A 11 -29.80 4.33 1.69
C SER A 11 -28.91 4.70 0.51
N LEU A 12 -28.12 3.72 0.06
CA LEU A 12 -27.25 3.83 -1.13
C LEU A 12 -28.06 3.88 -2.43
N ASP A 13 -29.25 3.27 -2.47
CA ASP A 13 -30.14 3.27 -3.64
C ASP A 13 -30.86 4.62 -3.84
N ARG A 14 -30.60 5.61 -2.98
CA ARG A 14 -31.23 6.92 -3.10
C ARG A 14 -30.69 7.63 -4.35
N PRO A 15 -31.53 8.07 -5.30
CA PRO A 15 -31.07 8.80 -6.47
C PRO A 15 -30.46 10.16 -6.08
N VAL A 16 -29.37 10.55 -6.75
CA VAL A 16 -28.69 11.85 -6.56
C VAL A 16 -28.98 12.71 -7.79
N GLY A 17 -29.64 13.87 -7.59
CA GLY A 17 -30.27 14.61 -8.70
C GLY A 17 -29.32 15.47 -9.54
N GLY A 18 -29.41 15.29 -10.87
CA GLY A 18 -28.88 16.20 -11.90
C GLY A 18 -28.83 15.52 -13.28
N ALA A 19 -29.79 15.85 -14.17
CA ALA A 19 -29.93 15.40 -15.58
C ALA A 19 -30.04 13.89 -15.88
N ASP A 20 -29.30 13.02 -15.18
CA ASP A 20 -29.41 11.55 -15.28
C ASP A 20 -30.19 10.99 -14.10
N ARG A 21 -31.33 10.36 -14.39
CA ARG A 21 -32.22 9.76 -13.36
C ARG A 21 -31.69 8.43 -12.81
N ASP A 22 -30.58 7.92 -13.34
CA ASP A 22 -30.08 6.57 -13.05
C ASP A 22 -28.91 6.55 -12.07
N LEU A 23 -28.41 7.71 -11.63
CA LEU A 23 -27.30 7.80 -10.67
C LEU A 23 -27.81 7.73 -9.22
N THR A 24 -27.36 6.72 -8.49
CA THR A 24 -27.66 6.51 -7.07
C THR A 24 -26.54 7.02 -6.17
N LEU A 25 -26.82 7.14 -4.88
CA LEU A 25 -25.83 7.54 -3.89
C LEU A 25 -24.68 6.53 -3.83
N GLY A 26 -24.96 5.25 -4.06
CA GLY A 26 -23.97 4.18 -4.18
C GLY A 26 -23.02 4.38 -5.35
N ASP A 27 -23.50 4.85 -6.51
CA ASP A 27 -22.66 5.10 -7.69
C ASP A 27 -21.68 6.28 -7.51
N SER A 28 -21.94 7.13 -6.51
CA SER A 28 -21.07 8.24 -6.14
C SER A 28 -20.03 7.85 -5.09
N ILE A 29 -20.09 6.64 -4.53
CA ILE A 29 -19.11 6.14 -3.59
C ILE A 29 -17.94 5.58 -4.40
N PRO A 30 -16.75 6.20 -4.35
CA PRO A 30 -15.58 5.65 -5.00
C PRO A 30 -15.24 4.30 -4.35
N ASP A 31 -14.99 3.31 -5.19
CA ASP A 31 -14.57 1.99 -4.75
C ASP A 31 -13.11 2.11 -4.24
N GLU A 32 -12.92 2.03 -2.92
CA GLU A 32 -11.62 2.25 -2.27
C GLU A 32 -10.61 1.12 -2.63
N ASP A 33 -11.10 -0.04 -3.08
CA ASP A 33 -10.31 -1.22 -3.46
C ASP A 33 -10.02 -1.27 -4.97
N THR A 34 -9.71 -0.13 -5.58
CA THR A 34 -9.43 -0.04 -7.02
C THR A 34 -7.97 -0.38 -7.36
N GLU A 35 -7.77 -1.03 -8.53
CA GLU A 35 -6.46 -1.24 -9.15
C GLU A 35 -5.67 0.08 -9.29
N ASP A 36 -6.38 1.19 -9.36
CA ASP A 36 -5.86 2.56 -9.37
C ASP A 36 -4.95 2.85 -8.17
N GLY A 37 -5.33 2.45 -6.95
CA GLY A 37 -4.51 2.65 -5.76
C GLY A 37 -3.19 1.87 -5.82
N ALA A 38 -3.20 0.67 -6.38
CA ALA A 38 -1.99 -0.12 -6.58
C ALA A 38 -1.09 0.48 -7.68
N LEU A 39 -1.69 1.00 -8.77
CA LEU A 39 -0.96 1.70 -9.82
C LEU A 39 -0.29 2.97 -9.29
N GLU A 40 -1.02 3.80 -8.55
CA GLU A 40 -0.50 5.00 -7.90
C GLU A 40 0.66 4.67 -6.94
N ALA A 41 0.48 3.65 -6.10
CA ALA A 41 1.54 3.18 -5.21
C ALA A 41 2.79 2.73 -5.97
N ARG A 42 2.64 2.01 -7.09
CA ARG A 42 3.78 1.60 -7.94
C ARG A 42 4.48 2.79 -8.57
N ILE A 43 3.73 3.77 -9.07
CA ILE A 43 4.29 4.99 -9.67
C ILE A 43 5.07 5.79 -8.61
N ALA A 44 4.51 5.95 -7.41
CA ALA A 44 5.15 6.65 -6.31
C ALA A 44 6.41 5.92 -5.79
N LEU A 45 6.36 4.59 -5.69
CA LEU A 45 7.45 3.77 -5.17
C LEU A 45 8.61 3.60 -6.16
N ALA A 46 8.34 3.56 -7.47
CA ALA A 46 9.35 3.25 -8.49
C ALA A 46 10.59 4.17 -8.46
N PRO A 47 10.47 5.51 -8.34
CA PRO A 47 11.64 6.38 -8.17
C PRO A 47 12.47 6.06 -6.93
N ALA A 48 11.81 5.72 -5.81
CA ALA A 48 12.49 5.43 -4.57
C ALA A 48 13.27 4.10 -4.65
N VAL A 49 12.65 3.07 -5.22
CA VAL A 49 13.30 1.77 -5.45
C VAL A 49 14.47 1.89 -6.43
N ARG A 50 14.38 2.75 -7.45
CA ARG A 50 15.49 3.01 -8.39
C ARG A 50 16.71 3.65 -7.75
N ARG A 51 16.57 4.30 -6.59
CA ARG A 51 17.69 4.90 -5.84
C ARG A 51 18.38 3.94 -4.88
N LEU A 52 17.80 2.75 -4.67
CA LEU A 52 18.43 1.71 -3.86
C LEU A 52 19.73 1.22 -4.52
N SER A 53 20.69 0.83 -3.71
CA SER A 53 21.85 0.10 -4.20
C SER A 53 21.42 -1.24 -4.81
N ASP A 54 22.23 -1.82 -5.70
CA ASP A 54 21.90 -3.12 -6.31
C ASP A 54 21.72 -4.22 -5.26
N ARG A 55 22.51 -4.18 -4.18
CA ARG A 55 22.37 -5.10 -3.04
C ARG A 55 21.01 -4.92 -2.36
N ASP A 56 20.62 -3.69 -2.07
CA ASP A 56 19.35 -3.40 -1.38
C ASP A 56 18.15 -3.79 -2.25
N ARG A 57 18.22 -3.50 -3.55
CA ARG A 57 17.20 -3.90 -4.53
C ARG A 57 17.08 -5.41 -4.63
N ARG A 58 18.19 -6.16 -4.64
CA ARG A 58 18.19 -7.63 -4.66
C ARG A 58 17.56 -8.20 -3.38
N VAL A 59 17.86 -7.64 -2.21
CA VAL A 59 17.26 -8.05 -0.93
C VAL A 59 15.74 -7.83 -0.92
N ILE A 60 15.27 -6.68 -1.41
CA ILE A 60 13.83 -6.40 -1.55
C ILE A 60 13.18 -7.36 -2.53
N TYR A 61 13.81 -7.62 -3.68
CA TYR A 61 13.29 -8.54 -4.68
C TYR A 61 13.12 -9.96 -4.13
N MET A 62 14.16 -10.50 -3.49
CA MET A 62 14.06 -11.81 -2.85
C MET A 62 12.96 -11.85 -1.79
N ARG A 63 12.86 -10.79 -0.97
CA ARG A 63 11.91 -10.77 0.15
C ARG A 63 10.45 -10.65 -0.28
N PHE A 64 10.14 -9.81 -1.27
CA PHE A 64 8.77 -9.41 -1.59
C PHE A 64 8.28 -9.90 -2.94
N PHE A 65 9.17 -10.40 -3.80
CA PHE A 65 8.80 -10.96 -5.10
C PHE A 65 9.05 -12.46 -5.18
N GLU A 66 10.14 -12.95 -4.59
CA GLU A 66 10.46 -14.39 -4.53
C GLU A 66 10.00 -15.05 -3.22
N ASP A 67 9.40 -14.27 -2.30
CA ASP A 67 8.91 -14.72 -0.99
C ASP A 67 9.95 -15.44 -0.09
N HIS A 68 11.24 -15.20 -0.31
CA HIS A 68 12.30 -15.74 0.54
C HIS A 68 12.19 -15.20 1.98
N THR A 69 12.40 -16.08 2.95
CA THR A 69 12.58 -15.71 4.35
C THR A 69 13.89 -14.94 4.55
N GLN A 70 13.99 -14.19 5.65
CA GLN A 70 15.24 -13.48 5.97
C GLN A 70 16.43 -14.41 6.23
N ALA A 71 16.15 -15.66 6.64
CA ALA A 71 17.17 -16.69 6.79
C ALA A 71 17.68 -17.18 5.43
N GLU A 72 16.79 -17.54 4.51
CA GLU A 72 17.15 -17.95 3.14
C GLU A 72 17.92 -16.85 2.40
N ILE A 73 17.50 -15.58 2.56
CA ILE A 73 18.24 -14.43 2.01
C ILE A 73 19.64 -14.32 2.63
N GLY A 74 19.75 -14.58 3.93
CA GLY A 74 21.03 -14.57 4.65
C GLY A 74 21.97 -15.64 4.10
N ASP A 75 21.46 -16.85 3.93
CA ASP A 75 22.19 -17.99 3.36
C ASP A 75 22.65 -17.71 1.92
N GLU A 76 21.78 -17.14 1.07
CA GLU A 76 22.13 -16.77 -0.31
C GLU A 76 23.20 -15.68 -0.39
N LEU A 77 23.19 -14.72 0.55
CA LEU A 77 24.13 -13.60 0.57
C LEU A 77 25.35 -13.80 1.50
N GLY A 78 25.48 -14.96 2.14
CA GLY A 78 26.58 -15.27 3.06
C GLY A 78 26.61 -14.39 4.32
N VAL A 79 25.45 -13.98 4.82
CA VAL A 79 25.30 -13.15 6.02
C VAL A 79 24.23 -13.72 6.95
N THR A 80 24.25 -13.31 8.21
CA THR A 80 23.25 -13.78 9.18
C THR A 80 21.87 -13.20 8.92
N GLN A 81 20.82 -13.95 9.29
CA GLN A 81 19.43 -13.46 9.29
C GLN A 81 19.28 -12.12 10.03
N MET A 82 19.99 -11.92 11.15
CA MET A 82 19.96 -10.66 11.90
C MET A 82 20.52 -9.48 11.09
N GLN A 83 21.58 -9.71 10.29
CA GLN A 83 22.09 -8.69 9.38
C GLN A 83 21.06 -8.36 8.29
N ILE A 84 20.35 -9.36 7.76
CA ILE A 84 19.26 -9.14 6.81
C ILE A 84 18.10 -8.37 7.43
N SER A 85 17.70 -8.69 8.67
CA SER A 85 16.64 -7.95 9.37
C SER A 85 16.98 -6.47 9.49
N ARG A 86 18.19 -6.16 9.98
CA ARG A 86 18.67 -4.77 10.11
C ARG A 86 18.75 -4.06 8.77
N LEU A 87 19.16 -4.77 7.72
CA LEU A 87 19.24 -4.24 6.37
C LEU A 87 17.85 -3.90 5.81
N LEU A 88 16.89 -4.81 5.93
CA LEU A 88 15.51 -4.59 5.51
C LEU A 88 14.87 -3.41 6.27
N GLU A 89 15.04 -3.35 7.58
CA GLU A 89 14.54 -2.22 8.37
C GLU A 89 15.10 -0.87 7.91
N ARG A 90 16.40 -0.82 7.59
CA ARG A 90 17.03 0.39 7.03
C ARG A 90 16.41 0.74 5.68
N ILE A 91 16.34 -0.21 4.75
CA ILE A 91 15.78 0.01 3.41
C ILE A 91 14.33 0.50 3.50
N LEU A 92 13.50 -0.14 4.34
CA LEU A 92 12.09 0.24 4.50
C LEU A 92 11.93 1.63 5.13
N ARG A 93 12.79 2.01 6.08
CA ARG A 93 12.82 3.40 6.59
C ARG A 93 13.18 4.39 5.50
N ASP A 94 14.21 4.10 4.71
CA ASP A 94 14.67 4.99 3.64
C ASP A 94 13.58 5.16 2.56
N LEU A 95 12.90 4.07 2.19
CA LEU A 95 11.75 4.12 1.27
C LEU A 95 10.61 4.96 1.84
N ARG A 96 10.28 4.80 3.13
CA ARG A 96 9.21 5.56 3.78
C ARG A 96 9.48 7.06 3.84
N VAL A 97 10.74 7.45 4.08
CA VAL A 97 11.14 8.87 4.07
C VAL A 97 11.01 9.48 2.67
N GLN A 98 11.23 8.71 1.61
CA GLN A 98 11.13 9.20 0.23
C GLN A 98 9.68 9.30 -0.28
N LEU A 99 8.73 8.67 0.42
CA LEU A 99 7.30 8.68 0.09
C LEU A 99 6.49 9.69 0.92
N ALA A 100 7.12 10.28 1.94
CA ALA A 100 6.54 11.35 2.76
C ALA A 100 6.80 12.72 2.12
#